data_AF-A0A067NKM5-F1
#
_entry.id   AF-A0A067NKM5-F1
#
_cell.length_a   1.000
_cell.length_b   1.000
_cell.length_c   1.000
_cell.angle_alpha   90.00
_cell.angle_beta   90.00
_cell.angle_gamma   90.00
#
_symmetry.space_group_name_H-M   'P 1'
#
loop_
_entity.id
_entity.type
_entity.pdbx_description
1 polymer ?
#
loop_
_entity_poly.entity_id
_entity_poly.type
_entity_poly.pdbx_seq_one_letter_code
_entity_poly.pdbx_strand_id
1 'polypeptide(L)'
;MPPRNSKFAIFSGYEMSRQDFKEFVLSLPSAREAVDWDEPNGLEPYLFGYNAFRRRLPLGMKGSAPKLRLRYVSKEAARLVDTDIEPTISRLFFPIRFVRYKGREQLRDPHPDSKLIKDETLDDKAKLNSFVQFIESCGGNLDPSKVSFAYMKELHPAHDWRTVRFLSYVA
;
A
#
# COMPACT_ATOMS: atom_id res chain seq x y z
N MET A 1 1.16 9.91 29.15
CA MET A 1 1.85 9.04 28.17
C MET A 1 0.83 8.45 27.20
N PRO A 2 1.04 8.44 25.87
CA PRO A 2 0.20 7.67 24.97
C PRO A 2 0.36 6.16 25.28
N PRO A 3 -0.72 5.36 25.24
CA PRO A 3 -0.66 3.94 25.57
C PRO A 3 0.28 3.21 24.60
N ARG A 4 1.22 2.43 25.15
CA ARG A 4 2.29 1.74 24.40
C ARG A 4 1.80 0.63 23.44
N ASN A 5 0.50 0.27 23.45
CA ASN A 5 -0.01 -0.96 22.83
C ASN A 5 -1.20 -0.77 21.86
N SER A 6 -1.45 0.43 21.35
CA SER A 6 -2.56 0.59 20.41
C SER A 6 -2.27 -0.09 19.08
N LYS A 7 -3.17 -0.99 18.69
CA LYS A 7 -3.09 -1.75 17.44
C LYS A 7 -3.49 -0.94 16.21
N PHE A 8 -3.89 0.32 16.35
CA PHE A 8 -4.49 1.11 15.28
C PHE A 8 -3.66 2.34 14.91
N ALA A 9 -3.64 2.66 13.62
CA ALA A 9 -3.02 3.85 13.08
C ALA A 9 -3.87 4.46 11.97
N ILE A 10 -3.72 5.77 11.78
CA ILE A 10 -4.11 6.44 10.55
C ILE A 10 -2.85 6.62 9.70
N PHE A 11 -2.94 6.22 8.44
CA PHE A 11 -1.89 6.38 7.45
C PHE A 11 -2.28 7.46 6.47
N SER A 12 -1.31 8.21 5.97
CA SER A 12 -1.43 8.99 4.74
C SER A 12 -0.35 8.64 3.74
N GLY A 13 -0.64 8.89 2.48
CA GLY A 13 0.22 8.55 1.37
C GLY A 13 -0.56 8.64 0.07
N TYR A 14 -0.12 7.87 -0.92
CA TYR A 14 -0.69 7.91 -2.26
C TYR A 14 -1.44 6.64 -2.58
N GLU A 15 -2.57 6.78 -3.26
CA GLU A 15 -3.32 5.65 -3.77
C GLU A 15 -3.50 5.73 -5.28
N MET A 16 -3.64 4.57 -5.89
CA MET A 16 -3.96 4.43 -7.32
C MET A 16 -5.06 3.38 -7.53
N SER A 17 -5.70 3.43 -8.70
CA SER A 17 -6.71 2.43 -9.05
C SER A 17 -6.06 1.05 -9.28
N ARG A 18 -6.89 0.00 -9.29
CA ARG A 18 -6.43 -1.35 -9.63
C ARG A 18 -5.81 -1.40 -11.02
N GLN A 19 -6.43 -0.76 -12.00
CA GLN A 19 -5.97 -0.77 -13.39
C GLN A 19 -4.63 -0.07 -13.52
N ASP A 20 -4.50 1.13 -12.95
CA ASP A 20 -3.24 1.88 -12.96
C ASP A 20 -2.13 1.13 -12.24
N PHE A 21 -2.46 0.42 -11.16
CA PHE A 21 -1.50 -0.43 -10.46
C PHE A 21 -1.02 -1.60 -11.32
N LYS A 22 -1.91 -2.27 -12.06
CA LYS A 22 -1.53 -3.34 -12.99
C LYS A 22 -0.54 -2.83 -14.02
N GLU A 23 -0.85 -1.71 -14.66
CA GLU A 23 0.04 -1.05 -15.65
C GLU A 23 1.39 -0.67 -15.04
N PHE A 24 1.37 -0.09 -13.83
CA PHE A 24 2.58 0.22 -13.08
C PHE A 24 3.43 -1.03 -12.84
N VAL A 25 2.84 -2.13 -12.34
CA VAL A 25 3.60 -3.36 -12.08
C VAL A 25 4.16 -3.95 -13.37
N LEU A 26 3.42 -3.92 -14.47
CA LEU A 26 3.90 -4.37 -15.78
C LEU A 26 5.06 -3.53 -16.33
N SER A 27 5.24 -2.31 -15.85
CA SER A 27 6.42 -1.51 -16.19
C SER A 27 7.69 -2.02 -15.50
N LEU A 28 7.58 -2.71 -14.35
CA LEU A 28 8.73 -3.12 -13.55
C LEU A 28 9.46 -4.32 -14.20
N PRO A 29 10.77 -4.24 -14.48
CA PRO A 29 11.48 -5.31 -15.17
C PRO A 29 11.37 -6.68 -14.50
N SER A 30 11.49 -6.74 -13.17
CA SER A 30 11.46 -7.99 -12.41
C SER A 30 10.06 -8.57 -12.18
N ALA A 31 9.01 -7.77 -12.40
CA ALA A 31 7.64 -8.21 -12.19
C ALA A 31 7.10 -8.95 -13.41
N ARG A 32 7.56 -8.62 -14.62
CA ARG A 32 7.16 -9.30 -15.88
C ARG A 32 7.47 -10.79 -15.88
N GLU A 33 8.55 -11.18 -15.22
CA GLU A 33 8.97 -12.58 -15.07
C GLU A 33 8.19 -13.32 -13.96
N ALA A 34 7.55 -12.58 -13.07
CA ALA A 34 6.87 -13.12 -11.89
C ALA A 34 5.34 -13.18 -12.04
N VAL A 35 4.79 -12.51 -13.05
CA VAL A 35 3.36 -12.56 -13.38
C VAL A 35 3.14 -13.76 -14.28
N ASP A 36 2.37 -14.73 -13.78
CA ASP A 36 1.81 -15.78 -14.62
C ASP A 36 0.77 -15.16 -15.56
N TRP A 37 0.96 -15.32 -16.86
CA TRP A 37 0.18 -14.66 -17.91
C TRP A 37 -1.12 -15.38 -18.24
N ASP A 38 -1.34 -16.58 -17.68
CA ASP A 38 -2.51 -17.39 -17.96
C ASP A 38 -3.78 -16.86 -17.27
N GLU A 39 -3.65 -15.98 -16.25
CA GLU A 39 -4.78 -15.30 -15.59
C GLU A 39 -4.58 -13.76 -15.48
N PRO A 40 -4.60 -13.03 -16.61
CA PRO A 40 -4.26 -11.59 -16.64
C PRO A 40 -5.29 -10.70 -15.94
N ASN A 41 -6.49 -11.23 -15.66
CA ASN A 41 -7.61 -10.48 -15.11
C ASN A 41 -7.55 -10.35 -13.58
N GLY A 42 -6.80 -11.21 -12.89
CA GLY A 42 -6.61 -11.11 -11.45
C GLY A 42 -5.69 -9.95 -11.04
N LEU A 43 -5.73 -9.54 -9.78
CA LEU A 43 -4.88 -8.53 -9.13
C LEU A 43 -3.75 -9.22 -8.38
N GLU A 44 -3.97 -10.47 -7.97
CA GLU A 44 -3.01 -11.29 -7.23
C GLU A 44 -1.64 -11.42 -7.95
N PRO A 45 -1.55 -11.73 -9.26
CA PRO A 45 -0.26 -11.80 -9.95
C PRO A 45 0.52 -10.47 -9.87
N TYR A 46 -0.19 -9.34 -9.92
CA TYR A 46 0.41 -8.01 -9.86
C TYR A 46 0.84 -7.64 -8.43
N LEU A 47 0.07 -8.02 -7.41
CA LEU A 47 0.47 -7.89 -6.01
C LEU A 47 1.72 -8.71 -5.73
N PHE A 48 1.79 -9.92 -6.28
CA PHE A 48 2.98 -10.78 -6.20
C PHE A 48 4.16 -10.14 -6.92
N GLY A 49 3.97 -9.68 -8.16
CA GLY A 49 5.00 -9.02 -8.97
C GLY A 49 5.62 -7.81 -8.28
N TYR A 50 4.81 -6.92 -7.69
CA TYR A 50 5.32 -5.77 -6.93
C TYR A 50 6.13 -6.20 -5.70
N ASN A 51 5.64 -7.19 -4.96
CA ASN A 51 6.34 -7.68 -3.76
C ASN A 51 7.62 -8.43 -4.11
N ALA A 52 7.64 -9.20 -5.19
CA ALA A 52 8.82 -9.87 -5.72
C ALA A 52 9.88 -8.84 -6.13
N PHE A 53 9.50 -7.81 -6.90
CA PHE A 53 10.36 -6.67 -7.21
C PHE A 53 10.98 -6.07 -5.94
N ARG A 54 10.16 -5.71 -4.94
CA ARG A 54 10.63 -5.16 -3.65
C ARG A 54 11.60 -6.07 -2.90
N ARG A 55 11.37 -7.38 -2.92
CA ARG A 55 12.22 -8.37 -2.23
C ARG A 55 13.60 -8.50 -2.89
N ARG A 56 13.65 -8.40 -4.22
CA ARG A 56 14.86 -8.48 -5.05
C ARG A 56 15.73 -7.21 -4.98
N LEU A 57 15.21 -6.09 -4.49
CA LEU A 57 15.99 -4.87 -4.32
C LEU A 57 17.18 -5.06 -3.34
N PRO A 58 18.34 -4.43 -3.60
CA PRO A 58 19.43 -4.34 -2.65
C PRO A 58 18.98 -3.76 -1.30
N LEU A 59 19.61 -4.18 -0.20
CA LEU A 59 19.19 -3.79 1.16
C LEU A 59 19.09 -2.27 1.34
N GLY A 60 20.04 -1.52 0.80
CA GLY A 60 20.05 -0.05 0.85
C GLY A 60 18.94 0.64 0.05
N MET A 61 18.28 -0.08 -0.88
CA MET A 61 17.22 0.43 -1.74
C MET A 61 15.82 0.01 -1.30
N LYS A 62 15.69 -0.95 -0.39
CA LYS A 62 14.38 -1.44 0.08
C LYS A 62 13.52 -0.35 0.74
N GLY A 63 14.14 0.71 1.28
CA GLY A 63 13.44 1.86 1.84
C GLY A 63 12.78 2.76 0.79
N SER A 64 13.29 2.76 -0.45
CA SER A 64 12.78 3.57 -1.55
C SER A 64 11.52 3.00 -2.20
N ALA A 65 11.20 1.73 -1.92
CA ALA A 65 10.01 1.06 -2.43
C ALA A 65 9.02 0.76 -1.28
N PRO A 66 7.96 1.56 -1.13
CA PRO A 66 7.04 1.48 0.00
C PRO A 66 6.30 0.13 0.07
N LYS A 67 5.97 -0.32 1.28
CA LYS A 67 5.13 -1.50 1.48
C LYS A 67 3.69 -1.17 1.07
N LEU A 68 3.12 -1.95 0.17
CA LEU A 68 1.75 -1.78 -0.29
C LEU A 68 0.74 -2.09 0.83
N ARG A 69 -0.35 -1.32 0.86
CA ARG A 69 -1.57 -1.59 1.62
C ARG A 69 -2.77 -1.66 0.69
N LEU A 70 -3.79 -2.42 1.08
CA LEU A 70 -5.00 -2.62 0.28
C LEU A 70 -6.15 -1.80 0.87
N ARG A 71 -6.81 -1.01 0.03
CA ARG A 71 -8.00 -0.26 0.42
C ARG A 71 -9.25 -1.00 -0.04
N TYR A 72 -10.02 -1.48 0.91
CA TYR A 72 -11.24 -2.24 0.66
C TYR A 72 -12.45 -1.34 0.42
N VAL A 73 -13.40 -1.79 -0.41
CA VAL A 73 -14.67 -1.12 -0.72
C VAL A 73 -15.51 -0.93 0.55
N SER A 74 -15.46 -1.89 1.48
CA SER A 74 -16.13 -1.79 2.78
C SER A 74 -15.36 -2.52 3.88
N LYS A 75 -15.72 -2.25 5.15
CA LYS A 75 -15.11 -2.93 6.32
C LYS A 75 -15.52 -4.40 6.40
N GLU A 76 -16.72 -4.70 5.91
CA GLU A 76 -17.31 -6.03 5.84
C GLU A 76 -16.54 -6.86 4.81
N ALA A 77 -16.21 -6.25 3.68
CA ALA A 77 -15.42 -6.90 2.63
C ALA A 77 -13.99 -7.23 3.12
N ALA A 78 -13.39 -6.38 3.96
CA ALA A 78 -12.09 -6.64 4.60
C ALA A 78 -12.09 -7.77 5.67
N ARG A 79 -13.25 -8.39 5.94
CA ARG A 79 -13.38 -9.53 6.88
C ARG A 79 -13.64 -10.86 6.16
N LEU A 80 -13.89 -10.83 4.85
CA LEU A 80 -14.05 -12.04 4.06
C LEU A 80 -12.64 -12.61 3.80
N VAL A 81 -12.21 -13.55 4.66
CA VAL A 81 -10.87 -14.16 4.58
C VAL A 81 -10.89 -15.41 3.68
N ASP A 82 -12.08 -15.99 3.44
CA ASP A 82 -12.26 -17.27 2.74
C ASP A 82 -12.94 -17.14 1.37
N THR A 83 -13.12 -15.91 0.86
CA THR A 83 -13.65 -15.65 -0.49
C THR A 83 -12.67 -14.85 -1.31
N ASP A 84 -12.82 -14.86 -2.63
CA ASP A 84 -12.10 -13.96 -3.52
C ASP A 84 -12.20 -12.50 -3.03
N ILE A 85 -11.08 -11.97 -2.53
CA ILE A 85 -11.02 -10.62 -1.98
C ILE A 85 -10.76 -9.58 -3.06
N GLU A 86 -10.40 -9.97 -4.28
CA GLU A 86 -10.04 -9.03 -5.32
C GLU A 86 -11.17 -8.06 -5.69
N PRO A 87 -12.44 -8.51 -5.83
CA PRO A 87 -13.58 -7.61 -6.04
C PRO A 87 -13.76 -6.62 -4.90
N THR A 88 -13.25 -6.95 -3.71
CA THR A 88 -13.37 -6.13 -2.51
C THR A 88 -12.29 -5.06 -2.40
N ILE A 89 -11.24 -5.12 -3.22
CA ILE A 89 -10.16 -4.13 -3.23
C ILE A 89 -10.56 -3.01 -4.19
N SER A 90 -10.67 -1.80 -3.66
CA SER A 90 -10.98 -0.60 -4.46
C SER A 90 -9.71 0.07 -5.01
N ARG A 91 -8.67 0.18 -4.17
CA ARG A 91 -7.46 0.94 -4.46
C ARG A 91 -6.25 0.32 -3.78
N LEU A 92 -5.08 0.62 -4.34
CA LEU A 92 -3.78 0.24 -3.81
C LEU A 92 -3.14 1.46 -3.17
N PHE A 93 -2.58 1.31 -1.97
CA PHE A 93 -2.14 2.42 -1.12
C PHE A 93 -0.65 2.29 -0.75
N PHE A 94 0.11 3.35 -1.00
CA PHE A 94 1.52 3.50 -0.66
C PHE A 94 1.65 4.44 0.54
N PRO A 95 1.76 3.89 1.77
CA PRO A 95 1.85 4.69 2.99
C PRO A 95 3.17 5.46 3.06
N ILE A 96 3.09 6.73 3.47
CA ILE A 96 4.25 7.61 3.69
C ILE A 96 4.38 7.96 5.17
N ARG A 97 3.28 8.43 5.78
CA ARG A 97 3.23 8.84 7.18
C ARG A 97 2.19 8.03 7.91
N PHE A 98 2.35 7.90 9.23
CA PHE A 98 1.30 7.37 10.07
C PHE A 98 1.32 8.00 11.47
N VAL A 99 0.14 8.09 12.07
CA VAL A 99 -0.04 8.45 13.48
C VAL A 99 -0.69 7.27 14.18
N ARG A 100 -0.07 6.81 15.27
CA ARG A 100 -0.67 5.80 16.14
C ARG A 100 -1.85 6.40 16.87
N TYR A 101 -3.00 5.74 16.78
CA TYR A 101 -4.11 6.04 17.67
C TYR A 101 -3.81 5.49 19.06
N LYS A 102 -4.44 6.04 20.09
CA LYS A 102 -4.40 5.59 21.48
C LYS A 102 -5.43 4.49 21.75
N GLY A 103 -6.53 4.44 20.99
CA GLY A 103 -7.58 3.44 21.14
C GLY A 103 -8.48 3.31 19.93
N ARG A 104 -9.41 2.34 19.98
CA ARG A 104 -10.37 2.06 18.90
C ARG A 104 -11.35 3.21 18.68
N GLU A 105 -11.64 3.98 19.72
CA GLU A 105 -12.59 5.10 19.68
C GLU A 105 -12.18 6.14 18.62
N GLN A 106 -10.87 6.38 18.46
CA GLN A 106 -10.33 7.30 17.45
C GLN A 106 -10.51 6.81 16.00
N LEU A 107 -10.90 5.55 15.78
CA LEU A 107 -11.34 5.11 14.46
C LEU A 107 -12.67 5.74 14.07
N ARG A 108 -13.54 6.05 15.04
CA ARG A 108 -14.85 6.63 14.84
C ARG A 108 -14.77 8.15 14.86
N ASP A 109 -14.08 8.71 15.84
CA ASP A 109 -14.08 10.15 16.06
C ASP A 109 -12.89 10.86 15.39
N PRO A 110 -13.06 12.13 14.94
CA PRO A 110 -11.95 12.96 14.51
C PRO A 110 -10.99 13.21 15.68
N HIS A 111 -9.74 12.75 15.58
CA HIS A 111 -8.71 13.07 16.56
C HIS A 111 -7.92 14.31 16.11
N PRO A 112 -7.48 15.23 16.98
CA PRO A 112 -6.65 16.37 16.60
C PRO A 112 -5.42 15.96 15.78
N ASP A 113 -4.70 14.92 16.22
CA ASP A 113 -3.53 14.39 15.49
C ASP A 113 -3.86 13.80 14.11
N SER A 114 -5.14 13.51 13.83
CA SER A 114 -5.56 13.05 12.50
C SER A 114 -5.63 14.19 11.49
N LYS A 115 -5.73 15.46 11.92
CA LYS A 115 -5.72 16.62 11.01
C LYS A 115 -4.40 16.70 10.23
N LEU A 116 -3.28 16.46 10.91
CA LEU A 116 -1.93 16.54 10.32
C LEU A 116 -1.67 15.51 9.20
N ILE A 117 -2.46 14.44 9.17
CA ILE A 117 -2.32 13.32 8.23
C ILE A 117 -3.26 13.51 7.02
N LYS A 118 -4.30 14.34 7.12
CA LYS A 118 -5.32 14.47 6.07
C LYS A 118 -4.88 15.28 4.87
N ASP A 119 -3.98 16.25 5.10
CA ASP A 119 -3.54 17.16 4.06
C ASP A 119 -2.16 16.75 3.53
N GLU A 120 -2.01 16.85 2.21
CA GLU A 120 -0.75 16.61 1.51
C GLU A 120 0.25 17.72 1.85
N THR A 121 1.47 17.34 2.21
CA THR A 121 2.55 18.28 2.52
C THR A 121 3.59 18.32 1.40
N LEU A 122 4.46 19.34 1.42
CA LEU A 122 5.61 19.39 0.50
C LEU A 122 6.56 18.20 0.66
N ASP A 123 6.70 17.68 1.88
CA ASP A 123 7.50 16.47 2.17
C ASP A 123 6.87 15.22 1.55
N ASP A 124 5.54 15.10 1.55
CA ASP A 124 4.85 13.98 0.89
C ASP A 124 5.11 13.99 -0.63
N LYS A 125 5.00 15.17 -1.25
CA LYS A 125 5.29 15.34 -2.68
C LYS A 125 6.74 15.01 -3.01
N ALA A 126 7.69 15.45 -2.17
CA ALA A 126 9.10 15.12 -2.35
C ALA A 126 9.36 13.61 -2.26
N LYS A 127 8.67 12.91 -1.34
CA LYS A 127 8.74 11.45 -1.22
C LYS A 127 8.10 10.73 -2.40
N LEU A 128 6.98 11.22 -2.93
CA LEU A 128 6.42 10.70 -4.18
C LEU A 128 7.41 10.86 -5.33
N ASN A 129 7.96 12.06 -5.51
CA ASN A 129 8.94 12.33 -6.57
C ASN A 129 10.18 11.43 -6.44
N SER A 130 10.68 11.23 -5.21
CA SER A 130 11.78 10.31 -4.94
C SER A 130 11.42 8.87 -5.29
N PHE A 131 10.18 8.45 -5.01
CA PHE A 131 9.70 7.12 -5.38
C PHE A 131 9.58 6.96 -6.90
N VAL A 132 9.05 7.96 -7.61
CA VAL A 132 8.94 7.98 -9.09
C VAL A 132 10.33 7.87 -9.72
N GLN A 133 11.27 8.73 -9.32
CA GLN A 133 12.66 8.69 -9.79
C GLN A 133 13.32 7.33 -9.50
N PHE A 134 13.04 6.74 -8.34
CA PHE A 134 13.55 5.42 -8.00
C PHE A 134 12.99 4.34 -8.93
N ILE A 135 11.69 4.34 -9.21
CA ILE A 135 11.06 3.41 -10.16
C ILE A 135 11.68 3.57 -11.55
N GLU A 136 11.85 4.80 -12.04
CA GLU A 136 12.48 5.10 -13.32
C GLU A 136 13.93 4.58 -13.37
N SER A 137 14.70 4.79 -12.30
CA SER A 137 16.08 4.27 -12.20
C SER A 137 16.15 2.74 -12.22
N CYS A 138 15.07 2.06 -11.85
CA CYS A 138 14.94 0.60 -11.93
C CYS A 138 14.41 0.13 -13.30
N GLY A 139 14.23 1.02 -14.27
CA GLY A 139 13.65 0.70 -15.59
C GLY A 139 12.13 0.54 -15.59
N GLY A 140 11.45 0.95 -14.51
CA GLY A 140 9.99 1.00 -14.43
C GLY A 140 9.42 2.36 -14.83
N ASN A 141 8.09 2.48 -14.78
CA ASN A 141 7.36 3.72 -15.03
C ASN A 141 6.19 3.85 -14.05
N LEU A 142 6.23 4.90 -13.22
CA LEU A 142 5.13 5.29 -12.34
C LEU A 142 4.66 6.68 -12.73
N ASP A 143 3.48 6.76 -13.35
CA ASP A 143 2.87 8.02 -13.75
C ASP A 143 2.33 8.78 -12.52
N PRO A 144 2.88 9.95 -12.16
CA PRO A 144 2.43 10.72 -11.00
C PRO A 144 0.98 11.22 -11.12
N SER A 145 0.43 11.31 -12.33
CA SER A 145 -0.97 11.74 -12.55
C SER A 145 -1.99 10.65 -12.20
N LYS A 146 -1.54 9.40 -12.11
CA LYS A 146 -2.37 8.23 -11.75
C LYS A 146 -2.40 7.94 -10.25
N VAL A 147 -1.72 8.76 -9.44
CA VAL A 147 -1.75 8.67 -7.99
C VAL A 147 -2.47 9.88 -7.40
N SER A 148 -3.21 9.65 -6.32
CA SER A 148 -3.88 10.69 -5.56
C SER A 148 -3.53 10.58 -4.09
N PHE A 149 -3.29 11.71 -3.42
CA PHE A 149 -3.07 11.71 -1.99
C PHE A 149 -4.33 11.30 -1.24
N ALA A 150 -4.18 10.40 -0.27
CA ALA A 150 -5.28 9.86 0.52
C ALA A 150 -4.83 9.47 1.93
N TYR A 151 -5.79 9.12 2.77
CA TYR A 151 -5.54 8.55 4.09
C TYR A 151 -6.44 7.35 4.36
N MET A 152 -5.96 6.42 5.17
CA MET A 152 -6.72 5.24 5.59
C MET A 152 -6.49 4.94 7.08
N LYS A 153 -7.52 4.42 7.74
CA LYS A 153 -7.46 3.99 9.14
C LYS A 153 -7.35 2.47 9.18
N GLU A 154 -6.26 1.93 9.71
CA GLU A 154 -6.00 0.49 9.70
C GLU A 154 -5.23 0.04 10.96
N LEU A 155 -4.92 -1.25 11.05
CA LEU A 155 -3.97 -1.78 12.02
C LEU A 155 -2.58 -1.17 11.80
N HIS A 156 -1.92 -0.87 12.90
CA HIS A 156 -0.54 -0.41 12.92
C HIS A 156 0.38 -1.50 12.32
N PRO A 157 1.48 -1.16 11.61
CA PRO A 157 2.29 -2.15 10.90
C PRO A 157 2.87 -3.25 11.78
N ALA A 158 3.11 -2.98 13.07
CA ALA A 158 3.59 -3.98 14.04
C ALA A 158 2.54 -5.06 14.41
N HIS A 159 1.28 -4.87 14.02
CA HIS A 159 0.16 -5.78 14.30
C HIS A 159 -0.55 -6.23 13.02
N ASP A 160 0.01 -5.89 11.85
CA ASP A 160 -0.54 -6.19 10.55
C ASP A 160 -0.10 -7.59 10.07
N TRP A 161 -0.77 -8.62 10.59
CA TRP A 161 -0.56 -10.00 10.17
C TRP A 161 -1.27 -10.32 8.83
N ARG A 162 -2.13 -9.43 8.34
CA ARG A 162 -2.95 -9.67 7.14
C ARG A 162 -2.15 -9.44 5.86
N THR A 163 -1.20 -8.50 5.85
CA THR A 163 -0.22 -8.41 4.74
C THR A 163 0.64 -9.67 4.64
N VAL A 164 0.79 -10.42 5.74
CA VAL A 164 1.60 -11.64 5.77
C VAL A 164 0.86 -12.81 5.12
N ARG A 165 -0.46 -12.97 5.34
CA ARG A 165 -1.21 -14.13 4.83
C ARG A 165 -1.38 -14.16 3.31
N PHE A 166 -1.75 -13.04 2.68
CA PHE A 166 -1.89 -13.01 1.21
C PHE A 166 -0.54 -13.26 0.50
N LEU A 167 0.58 -12.98 1.18
CA LEU A 167 1.93 -13.22 0.66
C LEU A 167 2.56 -14.53 1.12
N SER A 168 1.89 -15.29 1.99
CA SER A 168 2.34 -16.61 2.47
C SER A 168 1.54 -17.77 1.90
N TYR A 169 0.42 -17.52 1.20
CA TYR A 169 -0.27 -18.53 0.39
C TYR A 169 0.34 -18.70 -1.01
N VAL A 170 1.24 -17.79 -1.41
CA VAL A 170 1.90 -17.76 -2.72
C VAL A 170 3.42 -17.96 -2.57
N ALA A 171 3.85 -18.69 -1.54
CA ALA A 171 5.25 -19.02 -1.26
C ALA A 171 5.43 -20.53 -1.11
#